data_AF-A0A438WHV4-F1
#
_entry.id   AF-A0A438WHV4-F1
#
_cell.length_a   1.000
_cell.length_b   1.000
_cell.length_c   1.000
_cell.angle_alpha   90.00
_cell.angle_beta   90.00
_cell.angle_gamma   90.00
#
_symmetry.space_group_name_H-M   'P 1'
#
loop_
_entity.id
_entity.type
_entity.pdbx_description
1 polymer ?
#
loop_
_entity_poly.entity_id
_entity_poly.type
_entity_poly.pdbx_seq_one_letter_code
_entity_poly.pdbx_strand_id
1 'polypeptide(L)'
;MAQEKAVIRDPKKLNAFDLRWMVSLFGTAVGAGILFLPIRAGGHGVWAIVVMSAIIFPLTYLGHRALAYFIGSKDQEDITMVVRSHFGAQWGFLITLLYFLAIYPICLVYGVGITNVFDHFFTNQLHLAPFHRGLLAVVLV
;
A
#
# COMPACT_ATOMS: atom_id res chain seq x y z
N MET A 1 -1.87 10.21 -34.13
CA MET A 1 -2.73 9.43 -33.21
C MET A 1 -3.45 10.43 -32.34
N ALA A 2 -4.79 10.42 -32.34
CA ALA A 2 -5.62 11.53 -31.87
C ALA A 2 -5.39 11.87 -30.39
N GLN A 3 -5.14 13.15 -30.12
CA GLN A 3 -5.19 13.74 -28.78
C GLN A 3 -6.63 13.63 -28.28
N GLU A 4 -6.86 12.76 -27.30
CA GLU A 4 -8.12 12.68 -26.56
C GLU A 4 -8.36 14.03 -25.88
N LYS A 5 -9.40 14.75 -26.32
CA LYS A 5 -9.80 16.02 -25.71
C LYS A 5 -10.07 15.76 -24.22
N ALA A 6 -9.29 16.40 -23.35
CA ALA A 6 -9.52 16.39 -21.91
C ALA A 6 -10.95 16.91 -21.63
N VAL A 7 -11.86 15.99 -21.33
CA VAL A 7 -13.21 16.31 -20.87
C VAL A 7 -13.06 17.04 -19.54
N ILE A 8 -13.52 18.30 -19.46
CA ILE A 8 -13.54 19.04 -18.20
C ILE A 8 -14.54 18.34 -17.28
N ARG A 9 -14.03 17.63 -16.26
CA ARG A 9 -14.83 16.84 -15.32
C ARG A 9 -15.27 17.73 -14.16
N ASP A 10 -16.53 17.63 -13.76
CA ASP A 10 -17.04 18.29 -12.55
C ASP A 10 -16.46 17.58 -11.32
N PRO A 11 -15.59 18.23 -10.52
CA PRO A 11 -14.92 17.61 -9.39
C PRO A 11 -15.87 17.25 -8.23
N LYS A 12 -17.13 17.71 -8.24
CA LYS A 12 -18.10 17.46 -7.17
C LYS A 12 -18.99 16.25 -7.39
N LYS A 13 -18.96 15.64 -8.60
CA LYS A 13 -19.81 14.50 -8.93
C LYS A 13 -18.97 13.23 -9.07
N LEU A 14 -19.18 12.30 -8.13
CA LEU A 14 -18.64 10.94 -8.25
C LEU A 14 -19.24 10.24 -9.46
N ASN A 15 -18.40 9.69 -10.33
CA ASN A 15 -18.83 8.86 -11.45
C ASN A 15 -18.36 7.40 -11.28
N ALA A 16 -18.73 6.54 -12.24
CA ALA A 16 -18.36 5.13 -12.23
C ALA A 16 -16.85 4.88 -12.40
N PHE A 17 -16.14 5.76 -13.12
CA PHE A 17 -14.68 5.71 -13.25
C PHE A 17 -14.00 6.00 -11.91
N ASP A 18 -14.44 7.04 -11.19
CA ASP A 18 -13.90 7.40 -9.86
C ASP A 18 -14.16 6.26 -8.87
N LEU A 19 -15.38 5.69 -8.88
CA LEU A 19 -15.72 4.55 -8.04
C LEU A 19 -14.83 3.33 -8.34
N ARG A 20 -14.58 3.03 -9.62
CA ARG A 20 -13.70 1.93 -10.03
C ARG A 20 -12.26 2.15 -9.52
N TRP A 21 -11.73 3.36 -9.62
CA TRP A 21 -10.41 3.69 -9.10
C TRP A 21 -10.37 3.63 -7.57
N MET A 22 -11.39 4.16 -6.88
CA MET A 22 -11.51 4.08 -5.42
C MET A 22 -11.53 2.63 -4.94
N VAL A 23 -12.32 1.76 -5.59
CA VAL A 23 -12.37 0.32 -5.25
C VAL A 23 -11.03 -0.36 -5.53
N SER A 24 -10.37 -0.04 -6.65
CA SER A 24 -9.05 -0.58 -6.95
C SER A 24 -8.00 -0.17 -5.92
N LEU A 25 -7.96 1.11 -5.54
CA LEU A 25 -7.04 1.65 -4.53
C LEU A 25 -7.33 1.03 -3.16
N PHE A 26 -8.61 0.88 -2.81
CA PHE A 26 -9.02 0.17 -1.61
C PHE A 26 -8.53 -1.28 -1.62
N GLY A 27 -8.71 -2.02 -2.72
CA GLY A 27 -8.22 -3.39 -2.86
C GLY A 27 -6.70 -3.52 -2.68
N THR A 28 -5.92 -2.54 -3.15
CA THR A 28 -4.47 -2.52 -2.92
C THR A 28 -4.08 -2.16 -1.48
N ALA A 29 -4.90 -1.37 -0.78
CA ALA A 29 -4.70 -1.05 0.63
C ALA A 29 -5.10 -2.20 1.56
N VAL A 30 -6.10 -3.00 1.16
CA VAL A 30 -6.54 -4.21 1.87
C VAL A 30 -5.56 -5.35 1.57
N GLY A 31 -4.43 -5.34 2.28
CA GLY A 31 -3.41 -6.40 2.22
C GLY A 31 -3.34 -7.24 3.49
N ALA A 32 -2.31 -8.10 3.57
CA ALA A 32 -2.02 -8.93 4.75
C ALA A 32 -1.88 -8.12 6.06
N GLY A 33 -1.50 -6.83 5.97
CA GLY A 33 -1.43 -5.93 7.12
C GLY A 33 -2.75 -5.81 7.89
N ILE A 34 -3.89 -5.79 7.21
CA ILE A 34 -5.22 -5.71 7.85
C ILE A 34 -5.64 -7.04 8.49
N LEU A 35 -5.05 -8.18 8.10
CA LEU A 35 -5.30 -9.46 8.76
C LEU A 35 -4.50 -9.57 10.06
N PHE A 36 -3.24 -9.15 10.07
CA PHE A 36 -2.37 -9.31 11.24
C PHE A 36 -2.46 -8.16 12.25
N LEU A 37 -2.79 -6.92 11.83
CA LEU A 37 -2.93 -5.80 12.77
C LEU A 37 -4.05 -6.02 13.78
N PRO A 38 -5.29 -6.39 13.41
CA PRO A 38 -6.37 -6.59 14.37
C PRO A 38 -6.12 -7.76 15.31
N ILE A 39 -5.43 -8.82 14.84
CA ILE A 39 -5.05 -9.95 15.69
C ILE A 39 -4.04 -9.49 16.76
N ARG A 40 -3.02 -8.73 16.37
CA ARG A 40 -1.98 -8.25 17.32
C ARG A 40 -2.45 -7.07 18.17
N ALA A 41 -3.19 -6.13 17.59
CA ALA A 41 -3.74 -4.95 18.25
C ALA A 41 -4.95 -5.28 19.13
N GLY A 42 -5.73 -6.31 18.80
CA GLY A 42 -6.85 -6.80 19.61
C GLY A 42 -6.39 -7.33 20.96
N GLY A 43 -5.15 -7.84 21.05
CA GLY A 43 -4.50 -8.18 22.34
C GLY A 43 -4.31 -6.97 23.27
N HIS A 44 -4.32 -5.75 22.73
CA HIS A 44 -4.26 -4.49 23.49
C HIS A 44 -5.66 -3.89 23.76
N GLY A 45 -6.73 -4.60 23.41
CA GLY A 45 -8.12 -4.20 23.62
C GLY A 45 -8.70 -3.32 22.51
N VAL A 46 -10.03 -3.31 22.40
CA VAL A 46 -10.78 -2.58 21.35
C VAL A 46 -10.48 -1.08 21.37
N TRP A 47 -10.33 -0.49 22.56
CA TRP A 47 -10.07 0.93 22.72
C TRP A 47 -8.72 1.38 22.15
N ALA A 48 -7.69 0.53 22.19
CA ALA A 48 -6.40 0.86 21.59
C ALA A 48 -6.52 1.01 20.07
N ILE A 49 -7.28 0.12 19.41
CA ILE A 49 -7.53 0.16 17.97
C ILE A 49 -8.31 1.42 17.58
N VAL A 50 -9.34 1.79 18.35
CA VAL A 50 -10.16 2.98 18.09
C VAL A 50 -9.31 4.25 18.15
N VAL A 51 -8.52 4.41 19.20
CA VAL A 51 -7.65 5.59 19.37
C VAL A 51 -6.58 5.64 18.29
N MET A 52 -5.91 4.52 18.00
CA MET A 52 -4.93 4.46 16.91
C MET A 52 -5.56 4.82 15.56
N SER A 53 -6.75 4.30 15.26
CA SER A 53 -7.46 4.60 14.02
C SER A 53 -7.80 6.10 13.91
N ALA A 54 -8.25 6.71 15.01
CA ALA A 54 -8.57 8.14 15.05
C ALA A 54 -7.35 9.04 14.79
N ILE A 55 -6.14 8.61 15.18
CA ILE A 55 -4.88 9.34 14.95
C ILE A 55 -4.32 9.06 13.55
N ILE A 56 -4.33 7.80 13.12
CA ILE A 56 -3.77 7.39 11.82
C ILE A 56 -4.62 7.92 10.67
N PHE A 57 -5.93 8.04 10.84
CA PHE A 57 -6.84 8.56 9.82
C PHE A 57 -6.46 9.96 9.29
N PRO A 58 -6.37 11.02 10.12
CA PRO A 58 -5.98 12.34 9.62
C PRO A 58 -4.55 12.35 9.07
N LEU A 59 -3.63 11.61 9.68
CA LEU A 59 -2.24 11.54 9.21
C LEU A 59 -2.15 10.98 7.79
N THR A 60 -2.83 9.85 7.54
CA THR A 60 -2.85 9.21 6.22
C THR A 60 -3.65 10.01 5.22
N TYR A 61 -4.83 10.55 5.58
CA TYR A 61 -5.64 11.37 4.68
C TYR A 61 -4.89 12.62 4.22
N LEU A 62 -4.29 13.37 5.15
CA LEU A 62 -3.54 14.58 4.81
C LEU A 62 -2.29 14.27 4.00
N GLY A 63 -1.56 13.20 4.32
CA GLY A 63 -0.39 12.75 3.57
C GLY A 63 -0.72 12.39 2.12
N HIS A 64 -1.74 11.57 1.90
CA HIS A 64 -2.17 11.19 0.54
C HIS A 64 -2.73 12.40 -0.23
N ARG A 65 -3.46 13.29 0.44
CA ARG A 65 -3.97 14.52 -0.19
C ARG A 65 -2.84 15.43 -0.65
N ALA A 66 -1.83 15.65 0.19
CA ALA A 66 -0.65 16.43 -0.17
C ALA A 66 0.10 15.81 -1.36
N LEU A 67 0.27 14.49 -1.36
CA LEU A 67 0.90 13.75 -2.45
C LEU A 67 0.11 13.88 -3.76
N ALA A 68 -1.22 13.77 -3.72
CA ALA A 68 -2.07 13.92 -4.90
C ALA A 68 -1.96 15.31 -5.53
N TYR A 69 -1.95 16.38 -4.71
CA TYR A 69 -1.70 17.74 -5.20
C TYR A 69 -0.29 17.91 -5.75
N PHE A 70 0.70 17.28 -5.12
CA PHE A 70 2.09 17.37 -5.55
C PHE A 70 2.31 16.71 -6.91
N ILE A 71 1.84 15.47 -7.10
CA ILE A 71 1.95 14.73 -8.37
C ILE A 71 1.12 15.42 -9.45
N GLY A 72 -0.09 15.90 -9.13
CA GLY A 72 -0.94 16.62 -10.08
C GLY A 72 -0.42 17.99 -10.53
N SER A 73 0.72 18.47 -9.99
CA SER A 73 1.33 19.74 -10.41
C SER A 73 2.06 19.65 -11.77
N LYS A 74 2.33 18.44 -12.25
CA LYS A 74 3.02 18.16 -13.52
C LYS A 74 2.33 17.02 -14.24
N ASP A 75 2.01 17.22 -15.52
CA ASP A 75 1.37 16.19 -16.32
C ASP A 75 2.35 15.07 -16.67
N GLN A 76 1.92 13.83 -16.37
CA GLN A 76 2.55 12.57 -16.82
C GLN A 76 4.03 12.37 -16.44
N GLU A 77 4.46 12.91 -15.30
CA GLU A 77 5.78 12.62 -14.75
C GLU A 77 5.69 11.67 -13.55
N ASP A 78 6.66 10.75 -13.45
CA ASP A 78 6.82 9.90 -12.27
C ASP A 78 7.13 10.74 -11.02
N ILE A 79 6.78 10.23 -9.84
CA ILE A 79 7.01 10.89 -8.54
C ILE A 79 8.47 11.39 -8.42
N THR A 80 9.44 10.58 -8.87
CA THR A 80 10.86 10.94 -8.85
C THR A 80 11.17 12.14 -9.75
N MET A 81 10.55 12.23 -10.92
CA MET A 81 10.72 13.37 -11.83
C MET A 81 10.03 14.62 -11.31
N VAL A 82 8.82 14.49 -10.75
CA VAL A 82 8.13 15.61 -10.12
C VAL A 82 8.99 16.19 -8.99
N VAL A 83 9.56 15.35 -8.11
CA VAL A 83 10.49 15.81 -7.06
C VAL A 83 11.74 16.46 -7.64
N ARG A 84 12.34 15.85 -8.66
CA ARG A 84 13.54 16.40 -9.30
C ARG A 84 13.28 17.76 -9.94
N SER A 85 12.11 17.97 -10.52
CA SER A 85 11.73 19.23 -11.17
C SER A 85 11.52 20.37 -10.16
N HIS A 86 10.96 20.08 -8.98
CA HIS A 86 10.68 21.07 -7.94
C HIS A 86 11.87 21.33 -7.01
N PHE A 87 12.61 20.28 -6.63
CA PHE A 87 13.65 20.36 -5.59
C PHE A 87 15.08 20.10 -6.12
N GLY A 88 15.24 19.60 -7.34
CA GLY A 88 16.54 19.30 -7.95
C GLY A 88 16.96 17.83 -7.83
N ALA A 89 18.08 17.48 -8.48
CA ALA A 89 18.52 16.10 -8.66
C ALA A 89 18.85 15.35 -7.36
N GLN A 90 19.42 16.03 -6.36
CA GLN A 90 19.80 15.42 -5.08
C GLN A 90 18.57 14.95 -4.27
N TRP A 91 17.51 15.76 -4.27
CA TRP A 91 16.25 15.43 -3.59
C TRP A 91 15.46 14.35 -4.32
N GLY A 92 15.54 14.32 -5.65
CA GLY A 92 15.01 13.21 -6.47
C GLY A 92 15.62 11.88 -6.05
N PHE A 93 16.96 11.81 -5.94
CA PHE A 93 17.66 10.60 -5.49
C PHE A 93 17.27 10.19 -4.06
N LEU A 94 17.20 11.15 -3.12
CA LEU A 94 16.80 10.87 -1.75
C LEU A 94 15.40 10.25 -1.66
N ILE A 95 14.43 10.79 -2.41
CA ILE A 95 13.08 10.23 -2.44
C ILE A 95 13.06 8.83 -3.06
N THR A 96 13.79 8.60 -4.15
CA THR A 96 13.91 7.26 -4.73
C THR A 96 14.49 6.26 -3.74
N LEU A 97 15.51 6.65 -2.98
CA LEU A 97 16.11 5.81 -1.93
C LEU A 97 15.11 5.51 -0.80
N LEU A 98 14.38 6.52 -0.32
CA LEU A 98 13.34 6.33 0.69
C LEU A 98 12.20 5.44 0.17
N TYR A 99 11.84 5.58 -1.10
CA TYR A 99 10.83 4.76 -1.75
C TYR A 99 11.26 3.29 -1.82
N PHE A 100 12.52 3.03 -2.18
CA PHE A 100 13.11 1.69 -2.15
C PHE A 100 13.13 1.12 -0.73
N LEU A 101 13.58 1.91 0.25
CA LEU A 101 13.66 1.49 1.65
C LEU A 101 12.28 1.25 2.27
N ALA A 102 11.24 1.89 1.78
CA ALA A 102 9.87 1.62 2.20
C ALA A 102 9.34 0.31 1.60
N ILE A 103 9.46 0.14 0.27
CA ILE A 103 8.84 -1.00 -0.43
C ILE A 103 9.59 -2.30 -0.19
N TYR A 104 10.92 -2.30 -0.24
CA TYR A 104 11.71 -3.52 -0.16
C TYR A 104 11.46 -4.32 1.15
N PRO A 105 11.49 -3.71 2.35
CA PRO A 105 11.14 -4.43 3.58
C PRO A 105 9.69 -4.88 3.62
N ILE A 106 8.75 -4.12 3.06
CA ILE A 106 7.34 -4.52 2.98
C ILE A 106 7.21 -5.81 2.15
N CYS A 107 7.90 -5.91 1.02
CA CYS A 107 7.94 -7.12 0.20
C CYS A 107 8.53 -8.32 0.96
N LEU A 108 9.63 -8.13 1.71
CA LEU A 108 10.24 -9.20 2.50
C LEU A 108 9.30 -9.72 3.61
N VAL A 109 8.69 -8.81 4.38
CA VAL A 109 7.72 -9.18 5.43
C VAL A 109 6.51 -9.89 4.83
N TYR A 110 6.08 -9.46 3.65
CA TYR A 110 4.98 -10.10 2.93
C TYR A 110 5.30 -11.54 2.52
N GLY A 111 6.49 -11.78 1.95
CA GLY A 111 6.93 -13.14 1.60
C GLY A 111 7.02 -14.09 2.81
N VAL A 112 7.55 -13.60 3.94
CA VAL A 112 7.55 -14.35 5.21
C VAL A 112 6.12 -14.59 5.70
N GLY A 113 5.25 -13.59 5.58
CA GLY A 113 3.84 -13.68 5.95
C GLY A 113 3.09 -14.77 5.19
N ILE A 114 3.23 -14.83 3.86
CA ILE A 114 2.62 -15.87 3.02
C ILE A 114 3.10 -17.25 3.46
N THR A 115 4.42 -17.43 3.58
CA THR A 115 5.02 -18.70 4.00
C THR A 115 4.43 -19.17 5.34
N ASN A 116 4.28 -18.26 6.31
CA ASN A 116 3.69 -18.58 7.60
C ASN A 116 2.21 -18.96 7.53
N VAL A 117 1.41 -18.24 6.73
CA VAL A 117 -0.03 -18.54 6.59
C VAL A 117 -0.23 -19.93 6.02
N PHE A 118 0.52 -20.28 4.97
CA PHE A 118 0.41 -21.60 4.35
C PHE A 118 0.92 -22.71 5.27
N ASP A 119 2.04 -22.51 5.97
CA ASP A 119 2.53 -23.45 6.97
C ASP A 119 1.49 -23.72 8.08
N HIS A 120 0.88 -22.65 8.61
CA HIS A 120 -0.20 -22.76 9.58
C HIS A 120 -1.44 -23.45 9.00
N PHE A 121 -1.80 -23.18 7.75
CA PHE A 121 -2.91 -23.83 7.08
C PHE A 121 -2.70 -25.33 6.92
N PHE A 122 -1.51 -25.75 6.46
CA PHE A 122 -1.18 -27.16 6.29
C PHE A 122 -1.17 -27.91 7.62
N THR A 123 -0.61 -27.30 8.66
CA THR A 123 -0.46 -27.95 9.97
C THR A 123 -1.74 -27.93 10.80
N ASN A 124 -2.45 -26.80 10.89
CA ASN A 124 -3.59 -26.64 11.79
C ASN A 124 -4.95 -26.95 11.15
N GLN A 125 -5.11 -26.77 9.83
CA GLN A 125 -6.38 -27.01 9.15
C GLN A 125 -6.37 -28.35 8.42
N LEU A 126 -5.26 -28.70 7.78
CA LEU A 126 -5.12 -29.96 7.04
C LEU A 126 -4.43 -31.09 7.83
N HIS A 127 -3.95 -30.81 9.05
CA HIS A 127 -3.28 -31.77 9.94
C HIS A 127 -2.10 -32.51 9.27
N LEU A 128 -1.42 -31.85 8.32
CA LEU A 128 -0.23 -32.38 7.67
C LEU A 128 1.01 -32.14 8.53
N ALA A 129 2.05 -32.96 8.31
CA ALA A 129 3.34 -32.72 8.91
C ALA A 129 3.91 -31.36 8.42
N PRO A 130 4.61 -30.61 9.29
CA PRO A 130 5.20 -29.33 8.91
C PRO A 130 6.21 -29.51 7.77
N PHE A 131 6.05 -28.73 6.71
CA PHE A 131 6.94 -28.76 5.56
C PHE A 131 8.23 -27.97 5.84
N HIS A 132 9.31 -28.27 5.10
CA HIS A 132 10.54 -27.50 5.20
C HIS A 132 10.29 -26.05 4.73
N ARG A 133 10.41 -25.09 5.65
CA ARG A 133 10.07 -23.68 5.44
C ARG A 133 10.81 -23.05 4.27
N GLY A 134 12.07 -23.42 4.03
CA GLY A 134 12.84 -22.92 2.89
C GLY A 134 12.31 -23.39 1.54
N LEU A 135 11.76 -24.61 1.46
CA LEU A 135 11.15 -25.12 0.23
C LEU A 135 9.80 -24.46 0.00
N LEU A 136 9.02 -24.28 1.08
CA LEU A 136 7.74 -23.57 1.02
C LEU A 136 7.91 -22.13 0.55
N ALA A 137 8.91 -21.41 1.06
CA ALA A 137 9.19 -20.03 0.68
C ALA A 137 9.56 -19.91 -0.81
N VAL A 138 10.42 -20.79 -1.34
CA VAL A 138 10.84 -20.77 -2.75
C VAL A 138 9.70 -21.11 -3.72
N VAL A 139 8.74 -21.93 -3.29
CA VAL A 139 7.58 -22.29 -4.13
C VAL A 139 6.50 -21.19 -4.11
N LEU A 140 6.33 -20.50 -2.98
CA LEU A 140 5.24 -19.53 -2.78
C LEU A 140 5.62 -18.08 -3.12
N VAL A 141 6.90 -17.71 -3.06
CA VAL A 141 7.43 -16.34 -3.23
C VAL A 141 8.31 -16.27 -4.46
#